data_AF-A0A9E3GZS0-F1
#
_entry.id   AF-A0A9E3GZS0-F1
#
_cell.length_a   1.000
_cell.length_b   1.000
_cell.length_c   1.000
_cell.angle_alpha   90.00
_cell.angle_beta   90.00
_cell.angle_gamma   90.00
#
_symmetry.space_group_name_H-M   'P 1'
#
loop_
_entity.id
_entity.type
_entity.pdbx_description
1 polymer ?
#
loop_
_entity_poly.entity_id
_entity_poly.type
_entity_poly.pdbx_seq_one_letter_code
_entity_poly.pdbx_strand_id
1 'polypeptide(L)' 'MTMSYRPFDAADYLENTVVVAEYLAATAEDPNPTVFLAALGDVVKARGMGRIVENGTSARKPS' A
#
# COMPACT_ATOMS: atom_id res chain seq x y z
N MET A 1 -20.82 17.38 14.80
CA MET A 1 -20.56 16.47 13.66
C MET A 1 -19.06 16.20 13.64
N THR A 2 -18.61 15.04 14.11
CA THR A 2 -17.18 14.70 14.12
C THR A 2 -16.84 13.96 12.84
N MET A 3 -15.96 14.53 12.02
CA MET A 3 -15.51 13.95 10.75
C MET A 3 -14.28 13.07 11.02
N SER A 4 -14.42 11.75 10.86
CA SER A 4 -13.34 10.79 11.09
C SER A 4 -12.59 10.51 9.78
N TYR A 5 -11.27 10.66 9.80
CA TYR A 5 -10.38 10.35 8.66
C TYR A 5 -9.57 9.09 8.94
N ARG A 6 -9.25 8.33 7.89
CA ARG A 6 -8.33 7.19 7.97
C ARG A 6 -6.91 7.62 7.59
N PRO A 7 -5.85 7.03 8.20
CA PRO A 7 -4.48 7.24 7.77
C PRO A 7 -4.29 6.83 6.31
N PHE A 8 -3.45 7.58 5.58
CA PHE A 8 -3.07 7.23 4.21
C PHE A 8 -2.07 6.07 4.21
N ASP A 9 -2.29 5.10 3.33
CA ASP A 9 -1.41 3.97 3.08
C ASP A 9 -1.19 3.85 1.57
N ALA A 10 0.05 3.98 1.11
CA ALA A 10 0.36 3.90 -0.31
C ALA A 10 0.02 2.52 -0.90
N ALA A 11 0.13 1.46 -0.09
CA ALA A 11 -0.15 0.09 -0.50
C ALA A 11 -1.58 -0.12 -1.01
N ASP A 12 -2.55 0.67 -0.52
CA ASP A 12 -3.96 0.59 -0.93
C ASP A 12 -4.19 1.01 -2.40
N TYR A 13 -3.22 1.67 -3.04
CA TYR A 13 -3.34 2.20 -4.41
C TYR A 13 -2.40 1.51 -5.41
N LEU A 14 -1.57 0.56 -4.97
CA LEU A 14 -0.51 -0.10 -5.75
C LEU A 14 -0.95 -1.44 -6.37
N GLU A 15 -2.21 -1.56 -6.79
CA GLU A 15 -2.78 -2.76 -7.41
C GLU A 15 -2.49 -2.87 -8.92
N ASN A 16 -2.27 -1.73 -9.58
CA ASN A 16 -2.00 -1.65 -11.01
C ASN A 16 -0.48 -1.60 -11.29
N THR A 17 0.01 -2.47 -12.17
CA THR A 17 1.42 -2.54 -12.55
C THR A 17 1.98 -1.24 -13.14
N VAL A 18 1.16 -0.45 -13.84
CA VAL A 18 1.53 0.88 -14.35
C VAL A 18 1.75 1.86 -13.20
N VAL A 19 0.83 1.89 -12.23
CA VAL A 19 0.92 2.77 -11.04
C VAL A 19 2.14 2.41 -10.21
N VAL A 20 2.42 1.11 -10.05
CA VAL A 20 3.63 0.62 -9.38
C VAL A 20 4.91 1.08 -10.09
N ALA A 21 4.95 1.02 -11.42
CA ALA A 21 6.11 1.45 -12.19
C ALA A 21 6.37 2.95 -12.03
N GLU A 22 5.33 3.78 -12.15
CA GLU A 22 5.43 5.23 -11.96
C GLU A 22 5.85 5.59 -10.52
N TYR A 23 5.29 4.91 -9.52
CA TYR A 23 5.66 5.12 -8.11
C TYR A 23 7.13 4.77 -7.83
N LEU A 24 7.61 3.65 -8.37
CA LEU A 24 9.01 3.24 -8.23
C LEU A 24 9.96 4.15 -9.02
N ALA A 25 9.56 4.62 -10.20
CA ALA A 25 10.36 5.56 -10.98
C ALA A 25 10.52 6.90 -10.24
N ALA A 26 9.42 7.47 -9.74
CA ALA A 26 9.44 8.73 -9.00
C ALA A 26 10.31 8.66 -7.72
N THR A 27 10.32 7.51 -7.04
CA THR A 27 11.11 7.32 -5.82
C THR A 27 12.58 6.98 -6.11
N ALA A 28 12.90 6.49 -7.31
CA ALA A 28 14.28 6.25 -7.75
C ALA A 28 15.01 7.55 -8.11
N GLU A 29 14.28 8.62 -8.45
CA GLU A 29 14.84 9.95 -8.72
C GLU A 29 15.16 10.74 -7.43
N ASP A 30 14.71 10.26 -6.27
CA ASP A 30 14.97 10.90 -4.98
C ASP A 30 16.45 10.76 -4.58
N PRO A 31 17.11 11.83 -4.09
CA PRO A 31 18.50 11.76 -3.65
C PRO A 31 18.72 10.85 -2.43
N ASN A 32 17.67 10.50 -1.68
CA ASN A 32 17.74 9.57 -0.57
C ASN A 32 17.37 8.14 -1.02
N PRO A 33 18.33 7.20 -1.09
CA PRO A 33 18.06 5.83 -1.54
C PRO A 33 17.11 5.05 -0.62
N THR A 34 16.92 5.52 0.62
CA THR A 34 15.97 4.92 1.56
C THR A 34 14.53 5.08 1.10
N VAL A 35 14.22 6.12 0.33
CA VAL A 35 12.87 6.39 -0.20
C VAL A 35 12.45 5.30 -1.19
N PHE A 36 13.34 4.93 -2.11
CA PHE A 36 13.12 3.81 -3.03
C PHE A 36 12.95 2.47 -2.29
N LEU A 37 13.74 2.22 -1.25
CA LEU A 37 13.61 1.01 -0.42
C LEU A 37 12.26 0.94 0.32
N ALA A 38 11.78 2.07 0.85
CA ALA A 38 10.46 2.15 1.47
C ALA A 38 9.34 1.87 0.45
N ALA A 39 9.45 2.45 -0.75
CA ALA A 39 8.50 2.23 -1.84
C ALA A 39 8.44 0.75 -2.29
N LEU A 40 9.59 0.06 -2.33
CA LEU A 40 9.62 -1.39 -2.55
C LEU A 40 8.86 -2.15 -1.46
N GLY A 41 8.99 -1.74 -0.20
CA GLY A 41 8.23 -2.28 0.92
C GLY A 41 6.72 -2.10 0.76
N ASP A 42 6.28 -0.92 0.32
CA ASP A 42 4.87 -0.64 0.04
C ASP A 42 4.32 -1.53 -1.09
N VAL A 43 5.09 -1.73 -2.16
CA VAL A 43 4.70 -2.62 -3.28
C VAL A 43 4.60 -4.07 -2.82
N VAL A 44 5.57 -4.54 -2.03
CA VAL A 44 5.53 -5.90 -1.46
C VAL A 44 4.31 -6.07 -0.55
N LYS A 45 4.02 -5.07 0.30
CA LYS A 45 2.84 -5.06 1.17
C LYS A 45 1.54 -5.07 0.37
N ALA A 46 1.41 -4.25 -0.66
CA ALA A 46 0.23 -4.20 -1.54
C ALA A 46 -0.06 -5.57 -2.17
N ARG A 47 0.99 -6.23 -2.70
CA ARG A 47 0.88 -7.58 -3.29
C ARG A 47 0.60 -8.67 -2.26
N GLY A 48 1.14 -8.53 -1.05
CA GLY A 48 0.84 -9.40 0.08
C GLY A 48 -0.62 -9.25 0.54
N MET A 49 -1.10 -8.01 0.67
CA MET A 49 -2.47 -7.68 1.03
C MET A 49 -3.45 -8.20 -0.01
N GLY A 50 -3.18 -8.05 -1.31
CA GLY A 50 -4.01 -8.62 -2.38
C GLY A 50 -4.25 -10.13 -2.23
N ARG A 51 -3.27 -10.88 -1.70
CA ARG A 51 -3.40 -12.32 -1.41
C ARG A 51 -4.12 -12.62 -0.09
N ILE A 52 -4.05 -11.70 0.89
CA ILE A 52 -4.73 -11.86 2.19
C ILE A 52 -6.23 -11.59 2.05
N VAL A 53 -6.65 -10.64 1.20
CA VAL A 53 -8.09 -10.37 0.98
C VAL A 53 -8.82 -11.53 0.27
N GLU A 54 -8.10 -12.42 -0.40
CA GLU A 54 -8.70 -13.61 -1.03
C GLU A 54 -9.08 -14.70 0.00
N ASN A 55 -8.54 -14.66 1.24
CA ASN A 55 -8.77 -15.69 2.27
C ASN A 55 -9.19 -15.14 3.65
N GLY A 56 -9.53 -13.85 3.75
CA GLY A 56 -9.87 -13.20 5.00
C GLY A 56 -11.33 -13.40 5.41
N THR A 57 -11.61 -14.50 6.10
CA THR A 57 -12.85 -14.71 6.89
C THR A 57 -13.18 -13.45 7.71
N SER A 58 -14.38 -12.93 7.51
CA SER A 58 -14.96 -11.81 8.24
C SER A 58 -14.96 -12.10 9.74
N ALA A 59 -14.02 -11.49 10.47
CA ALA A 59 -14.06 -11.42 11.94
C ALA A 59 -15.30 -10.61 12.37
N ARG A 60 -16.40 -11.33 12.55
CA ARG A 60 -17.65 -10.83 13.11
C ARG A 60 -17.36 -10.38 14.55
N LYS A 61 -17.41 -9.06 14.79
CA LYS A 61 -17.34 -8.50 16.14
C LYS A 61 -18.57 -8.99 16.94
N PRO A 62 -18.42 -9.72 18.05
CA PRO A 62 -19.58 -10.04 18.88
C PRO A 62 -20.06 -8.78 19.61
N SER A 63 -21.39 -8.63 19.62
CA SER A 63 -22.15 -7.63 20.38
C SER A 63 -21.96 -7.77 21.88
#